data_AF-A0A975NNS9-F1
#
_entry.id   AF-A0A975NNS9-F1
#
_cell.length_a   1.000
_cell.length_b   1.000
_cell.length_c   1.000
_cell.angle_alpha   90.00
_cell.angle_beta   90.00
_cell.angle_gamma   90.00
#
_symmetry.space_group_name_H-M   'P 1'
#
loop_
_entity.id
_entity.type
_entity.pdbx_description
1 polymer ?
#
loop_
_entity_poly.entity_id
_entity_poly.type
_entity_poly.pdbx_seq_one_letter_code
_entity_poly.pdbx_strand_id
1 'polypeptide(L)'
;MANQETCTWTGKSGAKYLYHVYPRHPSITPGQDGNYIYAKKNGQGLWVPIYMGEGDLSQRASSTNHHRAECIDLKGATHVHLRLNPTKESRRAEEMDLLANYTNALAPNGCNLSPTG
;
A
#
# COMPACT_ATOMS: atom_id res chain seq x y z
N MET A 1 -8.73 -4.72 -23.44
CA MET A 1 -8.61 -4.81 -21.96
C MET A 1 -7.42 -3.95 -21.57
N ALA A 2 -7.65 -2.87 -20.82
CA ALA A 2 -6.65 -1.84 -20.59
C ALA A 2 -5.41 -2.43 -19.89
N ASN A 3 -4.21 -2.06 -20.35
CA ASN A 3 -2.93 -2.45 -19.75
C ASN A 3 -2.91 -1.99 -18.28
N GLN A 4 -3.18 -2.91 -17.37
CA GLN A 4 -3.16 -2.63 -15.94
C GLN A 4 -1.69 -2.49 -15.52
N GLU A 5 -1.26 -1.28 -15.12
CA GLU A 5 0.10 -1.04 -14.65
C GLU A 5 0.37 -1.91 -13.42
N THR A 6 1.55 -2.51 -13.35
CA THR A 6 1.98 -3.33 -12.21
C THR A 6 3.30 -2.82 -11.66
N CYS A 7 3.47 -2.90 -10.35
CA CYS A 7 4.69 -2.50 -9.66
C CYS A 7 5.14 -3.62 -8.71
N THR A 8 6.42 -3.96 -8.75
CA THR A 8 7.02 -4.93 -7.84
C THR A 8 7.67 -4.23 -6.66
N TRP A 9 7.21 -4.55 -5.45
CA TRP A 9 7.79 -4.09 -4.20
C TRP A 9 8.68 -5.20 -3.63
N THR A 10 9.90 -4.87 -3.24
CA THR A 10 10.85 -5.84 -2.66
C THR A 10 10.87 -5.66 -1.16
N GLY A 11 10.56 -6.71 -0.40
CA GLY A 11 10.66 -6.70 1.06
C GLY A 11 12.10 -6.83 1.55
N LYS A 12 12.32 -6.63 2.85
CA LYS A 12 13.66 -6.68 3.46
C LYS A 12 14.30 -8.05 3.32
N SER A 13 13.50 -9.11 3.31
CA SER A 13 13.91 -10.49 3.07
C SER A 13 14.44 -10.74 1.64
N GLY A 14 14.22 -9.80 0.72
CA GLY A 14 14.47 -9.97 -0.72
C GLY A 14 13.29 -10.58 -1.48
N ALA A 15 12.19 -10.93 -0.79
CA ALA A 15 10.96 -11.37 -1.42
C ALA A 15 10.38 -10.26 -2.31
N LYS A 16 9.86 -10.64 -3.47
CA LYS A 16 9.27 -9.73 -4.45
C LYS A 16 7.76 -9.91 -4.50
N TYR A 17 7.05 -8.82 -4.27
CA TYR A 17 5.59 -8.78 -4.23
C TYR A 17 5.08 -7.94 -5.39
N LEU A 18 4.36 -8.57 -6.33
CA LEU A 18 3.76 -7.90 -7.47
C LEU A 18 2.41 -7.30 -7.06
N TYR A 19 2.25 -6.00 -7.31
CA TYR A 19 1.01 -5.27 -7.08
C TYR A 19 0.47 -4.69 -8.37
N HIS A 20 -0.86 -4.59 -8.44
CA HIS A 20 -1.56 -3.86 -9.48
C HIS A 20 -1.72 -2.40 -9.08
N VAL A 21 -1.34 -1.49 -9.96
CA VAL A 21 -1.37 -0.04 -9.73
C VAL A 21 -2.71 0.52 -10.19
N TYR A 22 -3.35 1.27 -9.31
CA TYR A 22 -4.60 1.97 -9.60
C TYR A 22 -4.48 3.44 -9.18
N PRO A 23 -5.22 4.36 -9.83
CA PRO A 23 -5.49 5.67 -9.27
C PRO A 23 -6.13 5.55 -7.87
N ARG A 24 -6.05 6.62 -7.06
CA ARG A 24 -6.76 6.69 -5.77
C ARG A 24 -8.25 6.40 -5.92
N HIS A 25 -8.81 5.74 -4.91
CA HIS A 25 -10.23 5.35 -4.83
C HIS A 25 -10.71 4.48 -6.01
N PRO A 26 -10.01 3.37 -6.34
CA PRO A 26 -10.52 2.45 -7.34
C PRO A 26 -11.82 1.81 -6.86
N SER A 27 -12.69 1.43 -7.79
CA SER A 27 -13.84 0.59 -7.46
C SER A 27 -13.38 -0.86 -7.32
N ILE A 28 -13.49 -1.42 -6.11
CA ILE A 28 -13.08 -2.79 -5.78
C ILE A 28 -14.30 -3.59 -5.38
N THR A 29 -14.36 -4.85 -5.84
CA THR A 29 -15.43 -5.77 -5.43
C THR A 29 -15.26 -6.14 -3.95
N PRO A 30 -16.31 -6.02 -3.10
CA PRO A 30 -16.23 -6.39 -1.68
C PRO A 30 -15.82 -7.85 -1.44
N GLY A 31 -15.25 -8.14 -0.26
CA GLY A 31 -14.82 -9.49 0.12
C GLY A 31 -13.46 -9.92 -0.44
N GLN A 32 -12.70 -8.96 -0.97
CA GLN A 32 -11.35 -9.19 -1.48
C GLN A 32 -10.31 -8.78 -0.43
N ASP A 33 -9.79 -9.76 0.28
CA ASP A 33 -8.71 -9.56 1.23
C ASP A 33 -7.35 -9.47 0.53
N GLY A 34 -6.51 -8.55 1.01
CA GLY A 34 -5.19 -8.36 0.44
C GLY A 34 -4.31 -7.35 1.15
N ASN A 35 -3.18 -7.08 0.53
CA ASN A 35 -2.27 -6.02 0.93
C ASN A 35 -2.47 -4.81 0.00
N TYR A 36 -2.29 -3.61 0.53
CA TYR A 36 -2.37 -2.38 -0.24
C TYR A 36 -1.26 -1.41 0.15
N ILE A 37 -0.84 -0.60 -0.82
CA ILE A 37 0.18 0.42 -0.65
C ILE A 37 -0.33 1.72 -1.27
N TYR A 38 -0.56 2.74 -0.45
CA TYR A 38 -0.72 4.09 -0.97
C TYR A 38 0.64 4.65 -1.33
N ALA A 39 0.78 5.11 -2.57
CA ALA A 39 2.04 5.55 -3.11
C ALA A 39 1.88 6.82 -3.96
N LYS A 40 3.01 7.48 -4.21
CA LYS A 40 3.14 8.56 -5.19
C LYS A 40 4.41 8.37 -6.01
N LYS A 41 4.48 8.97 -7.19
CA LYS A 41 5.76 9.11 -7.92
C LYS A 41 6.53 10.31 -7.35
N ASN A 42 7.83 10.15 -7.13
CA ASN A 42 8.70 11.27 -6.81
C ASN A 42 9.11 12.05 -8.08
N GLY A 43 9.95 13.09 -7.94
CA GLY A 43 10.43 13.89 -9.07
C GLY A 43 11.26 13.12 -10.11
N GLN A 44 11.70 11.89 -9.79
CA GLN A 44 12.40 10.98 -10.70
C GLN A 44 11.46 9.94 -11.34
N GLY A 45 10.15 10.02 -11.08
CA GLY A 45 9.17 9.05 -11.57
C GLY A 45 9.14 7.72 -10.80
N LEU A 46 9.87 7.59 -9.70
CA LEU A 46 9.93 6.37 -8.88
C LEU A 46 8.78 6.33 -7.88
N TRP A 47 8.20 5.15 -7.67
CA TRP A 47 7.17 4.92 -6.67
C TRP A 47 7.74 5.02 -5.25
N VAL A 48 7.12 5.87 -4.44
CA VAL A 48 7.44 6.06 -3.03
C VAL A 48 6.20 5.69 -2.21
N PRO A 49 6.32 4.75 -1.25
CA PRO A 49 5.20 4.35 -0.42
C PRO A 49 4.99 5.39 0.68
N ILE A 50 3.72 5.70 0.93
CA ILE A 50 3.26 6.62 1.99
C ILE A 50 2.60 5.83 3.12
N TYR A 51 1.85 4.81 2.76
CA TYR A 51 1.18 3.94 3.71
C TYR A 51 1.08 2.53 3.16
N MET A 52 1.35 1.54 3.99
CA MET A 52 1.19 0.11 3.69
C MET A 52 0.25 -0.52 4.69
N GLY A 53 -0.53 -1.50 4.28
CA GLY A 53 -1.40 -2.22 5.20
C GLY A 53 -2.00 -3.48 4.60
N GLU A 54 -2.81 -4.15 5.42
CA GLU A 54 -3.58 -5.33 5.05
C GLU A 54 -5.08 -5.20 5.38
N GLY A 55 -5.90 -6.04 4.74
CA GLY A 55 -7.31 -6.25 5.06
C GLY A 55 -8.20 -6.29 3.81
N ASP A 56 -9.51 -6.08 4.01
CA ASP A 56 -10.46 -5.98 2.90
C ASP A 56 -10.13 -4.75 2.05
N LEU A 57 -9.74 -5.00 0.80
CA LEU A 57 -9.31 -3.96 -0.14
C LEU A 57 -10.45 -2.99 -0.48
N SER A 58 -11.70 -3.45 -0.54
CA SER A 58 -12.85 -2.57 -0.81
C SER A 58 -13.02 -1.54 0.30
N GLN A 59 -12.80 -1.92 1.56
CA GLN A 59 -12.92 -1.01 2.70
C GLN A 59 -11.66 -0.17 2.90
N ARG A 60 -10.49 -0.75 2.67
CA ARG A 60 -9.20 -0.13 3.01
C ARG A 60 -8.61 0.73 1.90
N ALA A 61 -8.75 0.31 0.65
CA ALA A 61 -8.13 0.97 -0.51
C ALA A 61 -9.09 1.85 -1.32
N SER A 62 -10.39 1.52 -1.31
CA SER A 62 -11.39 2.27 -2.09
C SER A 62 -11.97 3.46 -1.32
N SER A 63 -11.96 3.40 0.01
CA SER A 63 -12.66 4.37 0.86
C SER A 63 -11.88 5.67 1.08
N THR A 64 -12.57 6.80 0.98
CA THR A 64 -12.11 8.11 1.46
C THR A 64 -12.10 8.18 2.98
N ASN A 65 -12.87 7.33 3.67
CA ASN A 65 -12.98 7.28 5.13
C ASN A 65 -11.95 6.36 5.77
N HIS A 66 -10.79 6.20 5.14
CA HIS A 66 -9.70 5.44 5.74
C HIS A 66 -9.24 6.12 7.05
N HIS A 67 -8.95 5.33 8.09
CA HIS A 67 -8.52 5.88 9.39
C HIS A 67 -7.21 6.71 9.34
N ARG A 68 -6.45 6.61 8.25
CA ARG A 68 -5.27 7.44 7.94
C ARG A 68 -5.47 8.36 6.74
N ALA A 69 -6.70 8.55 6.26
CA ALA A 69 -7.01 9.31 5.04
C ALA A 69 -6.39 10.71 5.10
N GLU A 70 -6.58 11.44 6.20
CA GLU A 70 -6.01 12.77 6.38
C GLU A 70 -4.48 12.78 6.21
N CYS A 71 -3.76 11.85 6.85
CA CYS A 71 -2.31 11.75 6.68
C CYS A 71 -1.94 11.38 5.23
N ILE A 72 -2.63 10.41 4.63
CA ILE A 72 -2.36 9.94 3.26
C ILE A 72 -2.56 11.09 2.26
N ASP A 73 -3.61 11.89 2.44
CA ASP A 73 -3.95 13.03 1.59
C ASP A 73 -2.93 14.17 1.80
N LEU A 74 -2.58 14.50 3.05
CA LEU A 74 -1.54 15.48 3.36
C LEU A 74 -0.16 15.11 2.78
N LYS A 75 0.16 13.81 2.73
CA LYS A 75 1.41 13.29 2.15
C LYS A 75 1.34 13.15 0.62
N GLY A 76 0.17 13.35 0.02
CA GLY A 76 -0.04 13.45 -1.42
C GLY A 76 0.00 12.10 -2.14
N ALA A 77 -0.61 11.05 -1.58
CA ALA A 77 -0.74 9.79 -2.29
C ALA A 77 -1.63 9.95 -3.53
N THR A 78 -1.11 9.56 -4.69
CA THR A 78 -1.83 9.69 -5.97
C THR A 78 -2.36 8.36 -6.47
N HIS A 79 -1.77 7.25 -6.02
CA HIS A 79 -2.11 5.90 -6.44
C HIS A 79 -2.26 4.98 -5.25
N VAL A 80 -2.96 3.87 -5.47
CA VAL A 80 -3.00 2.73 -4.58
C VAL A 80 -2.60 1.48 -5.34
N HIS A 81 -1.67 0.73 -4.77
CA HIS A 81 -1.21 -0.53 -5.29
C HIS A 81 -1.91 -1.63 -4.52
N LEU A 82 -2.48 -2.61 -5.23
CA LEU A 82 -3.29 -3.67 -4.64
C LEU A 82 -2.71 -5.04 -4.97
N ARG A 83 -2.70 -5.93 -3.98
CA ARG A 83 -2.36 -7.33 -4.14
C ARG A 83 -3.36 -8.17 -3.38
N LEU A 84 -4.03 -9.09 -4.08
CA LEU A 84 -4.88 -10.09 -3.44
C LEU A 84 -4.02 -11.05 -2.62
N ASN A 85 -4.41 -11.26 -1.38
CA ASN A 85 -3.74 -12.18 -0.48
C ASN A 85 -4.76 -12.69 0.55
N PRO A 86 -5.33 -13.90 0.35
CA PRO A 86 -6.44 -14.38 1.17
C PRO A 86 -6.02 -14.79 2.58
N THR A 87 -4.73 -15.07 2.81
CA THR A 87 -4.24 -15.60 4.10
C THR A 87 -3.73 -14.47 4.98
N LYS A 88 -4.38 -14.25 6.13
CA LYS A 88 -4.03 -13.18 7.08
C LYS A 88 -2.59 -13.24 7.56
N GLU A 89 -2.08 -14.43 7.85
CA GLU A 89 -0.71 -14.63 8.31
C GLU A 89 0.29 -14.21 7.22
N SER A 90 -0.01 -14.56 5.96
CA SER A 90 0.80 -14.16 4.81
C SER A 90 0.75 -12.65 4.59
N ARG A 91 -0.44 -12.04 4.71
CA ARG A 91 -0.61 -10.59 4.58
C ARG A 91 0.21 -9.82 5.60
N ARG A 92 0.15 -10.24 6.87
CA ARG A 92 0.90 -9.61 7.95
C ARG A 92 2.41 -9.79 7.77
N ALA A 93 2.85 -10.97 7.35
CA ALA A 93 4.27 -11.22 7.08
C ALA A 93 4.79 -10.33 5.94
N GLU A 94 4.03 -10.20 4.85
CA GLU A 94 4.36 -9.31 3.74
C GLU A 94 4.39 -7.84 4.15
N GLU A 95 3.37 -7.36 4.89
CA GLU A 95 3.34 -5.98 5.38
C GLU A 95 4.57 -5.66 6.23
N MET A 96 4.92 -6.54 7.18
CA MET A 96 6.10 -6.35 8.03
C MET A 96 7.40 -6.37 7.23
N ASP A 97 7.51 -7.27 6.25
CA ASP A 97 8.71 -7.38 5.42
C ASP A 97 8.90 -6.14 4.53
N LEU A 98 7.81 -5.61 3.98
CA LEU A 98 7.81 -4.37 3.20
C LEU A 98 8.11 -3.16 4.08
N LEU A 99 7.44 -2.99 5.22
CA LEU A 99 7.70 -1.87 6.14
C LEU A 99 9.14 -1.86 6.66
N ALA A 100 9.74 -3.04 6.84
CA ALA A 100 11.13 -3.15 7.25
C ALA A 100 12.13 -2.70 6.17
N ASN A 101 11.74 -2.71 4.89
CA ASN A 101 12.55 -2.19 3.78
C ASN A 101 12.23 -0.72 3.46
N TYR A 102 10.96 -0.33 3.58
CA TYR A 102 10.45 0.98 3.19
C TYR A 102 10.12 1.84 4.41
N THR A 103 11.15 2.21 5.17
CA THR A 103 11.01 3.05 6.37
C THR A 103 10.40 4.43 6.10
N ASN A 104 10.42 4.90 4.84
CA ASN A 104 9.72 6.12 4.42
C ASN A 104 8.19 6.06 4.56
N ALA A 105 7.60 4.87 4.63
CA ALA A 105 6.17 4.71 4.92
C ALA A 105 5.85 4.92 6.41
N LEU A 106 6.86 4.89 7.30
CA LEU A 106 6.69 5.15 8.73
C LEU A 106 6.67 6.66 9.02
N ALA A 107 5.93 7.05 10.05
CA ALA A 107 5.94 8.41 10.58
C ALA A 107 7.38 8.81 11.00
N PRO A 108 7.78 10.09 10.81
CA PRO A 108 6.97 11.22 10.36
C PRO A 108 6.85 11.37 8.82
N ASN A 109 7.55 10.53 8.05
CA ASN A 109 7.61 10.68 6.59
C ASN A 109 6.35 10.12 5.91
N GLY A 110 5.91 8.93 6.33
CA GLY A 110 4.67 8.31 5.92
C GLY A 110 3.63 8.27 7.04
N CYS A 111 2.66 7.38 6.91
CA CYS A 111 1.48 7.32 7.77
C CYS A 111 1.38 6.02 8.59
N ASN A 112 2.29 5.07 8.42
CA ASN A 112 2.40 3.92 9.30
C ASN A 112 3.02 4.34 10.63
N LEU A 113 2.51 3.80 11.74
CA LEU A 113 3.15 4.00 13.03
C LEU A 113 4.45 3.18 13.08
N SER A 114 5.51 3.77 13.62
CA SER A 114 6.71 2.99 13.93
C SER A 114 6.35 1.94 15.00
N PRO A 115 6.90 0.71 14.94
CA PRO A 115 6.75 -0.28 16.01
C PRO A 115 7.26 0.21 17.37
N THR A 116 8.14 1.22 17.36
CA THR A 116 8.62 1.93 18.54
C THR A 116 7.75 3.17 18.76
N GLY A 117 6.55 2.95 19.29
CA GLY A 117 5.76 4.00 19.93
C GLY A 117 6.29 4.28 21.33
#